data_AF-A0A177SHP5-F1
#
_entry.id   AF-A0A177SHP5-F1
#
_cell.length_a   1.000
_cell.length_b   1.000
_cell.length_c   1.000
_cell.angle_alpha   90.00
_cell.angle_beta   90.00
_cell.angle_gamma   90.00
#
_symmetry.space_group_name_H-M   'P 1'
#
loop_
_entity.id
_entity.type
_entity.pdbx_description
1 polymer ?
#
loop_
_entity_poly.entity_id
_entity_poly.type
_entity_poly.pdbx_seq_one_letter_code
_entity_poly.pdbx_strand_id
1 'polypeptide(L)'
;MKRLLRTSLTLLLLFALCLPAIPAQAASYQVVVTSTIGANIRSKPSTASSATIVRRAAYKAKFTAVSYTNGWYKIKDGGTYRYLSNQVAKKVSSSSVKTYKIVVYSKAGANVRTSPSTASSKNIKRLASYNSKFNAVSYSNGWYKVKGKVNYYYVSSQVARKVTTSSPKPSSGSYPVASMRYFKLGSSSYQLTKESFVRRYPASTTKLLTGIVAYDEAARKGTLDQTFTLTSSMLSVPAGSSVAGFRAGDKVTMRQLLNGMLIRSGNDAAKAIAVRTAGSESKFVSYMNNRARSIGMSASHFMNPHGFYHPSHYTTAADMQKLANTYAKYSALMTISGRKSYQTTVKGPYARTLTWYHTNTSLPGDTRVYASKTGYTPESGYTRVFFIKKGSTRYGLVTLKGSLSQTETTLRSVLNQ
;
A
#
# COMPACT_ATOMS: atom_id res chain seq x y z
N MET A 1 38.85 -43.47 -60.75
CA MET A 1 39.14 -44.18 -59.49
C MET A 1 38.03 -43.89 -58.48
N LYS A 2 37.42 -44.96 -57.93
CA LYS A 2 36.47 -45.05 -56.78
C LYS A 2 35.04 -44.53 -57.02
N ARG A 3 34.09 -45.41 -57.40
CA ARG A 3 33.20 -46.30 -56.57
C ARG A 3 32.07 -45.50 -55.88
N LEU A 4 30.79 -45.64 -56.24
CA LEU A 4 29.83 -46.77 -56.05
C LEU A 4 29.53 -47.12 -54.58
N LEU A 5 28.24 -47.45 -54.35
CA LEU A 5 27.52 -47.93 -53.14
C LEU A 5 26.80 -46.82 -52.32
N ARG A 6 25.55 -46.93 -51.86
CA ARG A 6 24.44 -47.92 -51.88
C ARG A 6 23.23 -47.17 -51.24
N THR A 7 22.09 -47.00 -51.89
CA THR A 7 20.84 -47.80 -51.80
C THR A 7 20.27 -48.11 -50.40
N SER A 8 19.01 -47.69 -50.20
CA SER A 8 17.88 -48.40 -49.56
C SER A 8 17.69 -48.36 -48.03
N LEU A 9 16.55 -47.75 -47.62
CA LEU A 9 15.59 -48.14 -46.55
C LEU A 9 14.72 -46.88 -46.24
N THR A 10 13.39 -46.85 -46.16
CA THR A 10 12.35 -47.88 -46.13
C THR A 10 11.02 -47.16 -46.40
N LEU A 11 10.22 -47.74 -47.29
CA LEU A 11 8.78 -47.54 -47.45
C LEU A 11 8.09 -48.16 -46.22
N LEU A 12 7.34 -47.40 -45.40
CA LEU A 12 6.19 -47.88 -44.62
C LEU A 12 5.49 -46.73 -43.88
N LEU A 13 4.15 -46.78 -43.81
CA LEU A 13 3.18 -45.87 -43.16
C LEU A 13 2.87 -44.60 -43.98
N LEU A 14 1.67 -44.35 -44.53
CA LEU A 14 0.34 -44.70 -44.05
C LEU A 14 -0.68 -44.63 -45.20
N PHE A 15 -1.23 -45.78 -45.59
CA PHE A 15 -2.58 -45.88 -46.15
C PHE A 15 -3.53 -45.84 -44.94
N ALA A 16 -4.11 -44.68 -44.62
CA ALA A 16 -5.21 -44.58 -43.68
C ALA A 16 -5.91 -43.21 -43.76
N LEU A 17 -7.18 -43.28 -44.18
CA LEU A 17 -8.26 -42.36 -43.82
C LEU A 17 -8.50 -41.16 -44.76
N CYS A 18 -8.99 -41.50 -45.95
CA CYS A 18 -10.14 -40.79 -46.52
C CYS A 18 -11.36 -41.04 -45.60
N LEU A 19 -11.50 -40.24 -44.54
CA LEU A 19 -12.76 -40.10 -43.81
C LEU A 19 -13.37 -38.76 -44.22
N PRO A 20 -14.66 -38.69 -44.60
CA PRO A 20 -15.33 -37.40 -44.67
C PRO A 20 -15.18 -36.73 -43.31
N ALA A 21 -14.68 -35.50 -43.29
CA ALA A 21 -14.61 -34.71 -42.07
C ALA A 21 -16.00 -34.74 -41.43
N ILE A 22 -16.11 -35.39 -40.26
CA ILE A 22 -17.30 -35.30 -39.41
C ILE A 22 -17.52 -33.79 -39.26
N PRO A 23 -18.63 -33.22 -39.75
CA PRO A 23 -18.85 -31.79 -39.62
C PRO A 23 -18.80 -31.50 -38.14
N ALA A 24 -17.76 -30.75 -37.72
CA ALA A 24 -17.58 -30.36 -36.35
C ALA A 24 -18.93 -29.82 -35.86
N GLN A 25 -19.54 -30.50 -34.90
CA GLN A 25 -20.86 -30.12 -34.43
C GLN A 25 -20.73 -28.70 -33.90
N ALA A 26 -21.25 -27.74 -34.67
CA ALA A 26 -21.07 -26.33 -34.37
C ALA A 26 -21.60 -26.11 -32.96
N ALA A 27 -20.71 -25.70 -32.05
CA ALA A 27 -21.03 -25.56 -30.65
C ALA A 27 -22.28 -24.69 -30.52
N SER A 28 -23.36 -25.24 -29.95
CA SER A 28 -24.59 -24.46 -29.77
C SER A 28 -24.33 -23.28 -28.83
N TYR A 29 -24.94 -22.14 -29.09
CA TYR A 29 -24.75 -20.92 -28.30
C TYR A 29 -26.06 -20.20 -28.03
N GLN A 30 -26.11 -19.40 -26.98
CA GLN A 30 -27.32 -18.66 -26.63
C GLN A 30 -27.48 -17.44 -27.55
N VAL A 31 -28.72 -17.12 -27.92
CA VAL A 31 -29.12 -15.87 -28.58
C VAL A 31 -30.23 -15.22 -27.76
N VAL A 32 -30.29 -13.89 -27.75
CA VAL A 32 -31.28 -13.12 -26.99
C VAL A 32 -31.98 -12.12 -27.90
N VAL A 33 -33.30 -12.02 -27.78
CA VAL A 33 -34.12 -11.00 -28.47
C VAL A 33 -33.79 -9.63 -27.93
N THR A 34 -33.37 -8.72 -28.81
CA THR A 34 -32.95 -7.34 -28.49
C THR A 34 -33.98 -6.29 -28.84
N SER A 35 -34.91 -6.61 -29.74
CA SER A 35 -36.02 -5.73 -30.08
C SER A 35 -36.99 -5.59 -28.91
N THR A 36 -37.29 -4.35 -28.50
CA THR A 36 -38.21 -4.04 -27.40
C THR A 36 -39.66 -4.42 -27.70
N ILE A 37 -40.03 -4.49 -28.98
CA ILE A 37 -41.35 -4.94 -29.45
C ILE A 37 -41.42 -6.47 -29.66
N GLY A 38 -40.36 -7.21 -29.28
CA GLY A 38 -40.24 -8.65 -29.49
C GLY A 38 -39.76 -9.04 -30.89
N ALA A 39 -39.78 -10.34 -31.19
CA ALA A 39 -39.29 -10.91 -32.44
C ALA A 39 -40.20 -12.00 -33.01
N ASN A 40 -40.28 -12.07 -34.34
CA ASN A 40 -40.98 -13.15 -35.04
C ASN A 40 -40.08 -14.40 -35.10
N ILE A 41 -40.60 -15.53 -34.63
CA ILE A 41 -39.99 -16.86 -34.78
C ILE A 41 -40.58 -17.50 -36.02
N ARG A 42 -39.72 -17.94 -36.95
CA ARG A 42 -40.14 -18.36 -38.29
C ARG A 42 -39.84 -19.82 -38.60
N SER A 43 -40.63 -20.41 -39.49
CA SER A 43 -40.44 -21.77 -40.00
C SER A 43 -39.28 -21.87 -41.00
N LYS A 44 -38.95 -20.77 -41.71
CA LYS A 44 -37.81 -20.67 -42.65
C LYS A 44 -37.14 -19.29 -42.58
N PRO A 45 -35.86 -19.14 -42.98
CA PRO A 45 -35.09 -17.88 -42.88
C PRO A 45 -35.48 -16.88 -43.98
N SER A 46 -36.66 -16.27 -43.86
CA SER A 46 -37.18 -15.31 -44.84
C SER A 46 -38.01 -14.20 -44.18
N THR A 47 -37.87 -12.97 -44.68
CA THR A 47 -38.73 -11.82 -44.34
C THR A 47 -39.85 -11.59 -45.36
N ALA A 48 -39.85 -12.31 -46.48
CA ALA A 48 -40.70 -12.02 -47.65
C ALA A 48 -42.20 -12.34 -47.45
N SER A 49 -42.58 -13.09 -46.42
CA SER A 49 -43.99 -13.43 -46.17
C SER A 49 -44.29 -13.62 -44.67
N SER A 50 -45.45 -13.14 -44.25
CA SER A 50 -46.01 -13.34 -42.89
C SER A 50 -46.38 -14.81 -42.63
N ALA A 51 -46.68 -15.60 -43.66
CA ALA A 51 -47.04 -17.03 -43.54
C ALA A 51 -45.91 -17.91 -42.96
N THR A 52 -44.69 -17.38 -42.87
CA THR A 52 -43.55 -18.06 -42.25
C THR A 52 -43.45 -17.80 -40.75
N ILE A 53 -44.21 -16.87 -40.19
CA ILE A 53 -44.21 -16.54 -38.76
C ILE A 53 -45.03 -17.60 -38.02
N VAL A 54 -44.40 -18.30 -37.09
CA VAL A 54 -45.09 -19.33 -36.30
C VAL A 54 -45.55 -18.80 -34.95
N ARG A 55 -44.75 -17.94 -34.33
CA ARG A 55 -45.11 -17.25 -33.08
C ARG A 55 -44.22 -16.04 -32.84
N ARG A 56 -44.57 -15.23 -31.85
CA ARG A 56 -43.70 -14.16 -31.35
C ARG A 56 -42.93 -14.58 -30.11
N ALA A 57 -41.75 -14.00 -29.95
CA ALA A 57 -40.91 -14.08 -28.76
C ALA A 57 -40.81 -12.69 -28.11
N ALA A 58 -40.92 -12.64 -26.78
CA ALA A 58 -40.84 -11.40 -26.02
C ALA A 58 -39.41 -10.81 -26.04
N TYR A 59 -39.30 -9.50 -25.76
CA TYR A 59 -38.01 -8.86 -25.50
C TYR A 59 -37.25 -9.60 -24.40
N LYS A 60 -35.94 -9.79 -24.58
CA LYS A 60 -35.04 -10.58 -23.71
C LYS A 60 -35.29 -12.09 -23.67
N ALA A 61 -36.22 -12.63 -24.46
CA ALA A 61 -36.34 -14.08 -24.62
C ALA A 61 -35.02 -14.69 -25.15
N LYS A 62 -34.62 -15.84 -24.60
CA LYS A 62 -33.36 -16.52 -24.92
C LYS A 62 -33.62 -17.83 -25.64
N PHE A 63 -32.77 -18.16 -26.60
CA PHE A 63 -32.84 -19.40 -27.37
C PHE A 63 -31.47 -20.03 -27.54
N THR A 64 -31.43 -21.35 -27.66
CA THR A 64 -30.22 -22.08 -28.06
C THR A 64 -30.13 -22.11 -29.58
N ALA A 65 -29.18 -21.38 -30.16
CA ALA A 65 -28.85 -21.43 -31.58
C ALA A 65 -27.83 -22.54 -31.87
N VAL A 66 -28.05 -23.27 -32.96
CA VAL A 66 -27.17 -24.35 -33.43
C VAL A 66 -26.36 -23.96 -34.67
N SER A 67 -26.79 -22.94 -35.42
CA SER A 67 -26.04 -22.39 -36.54
C SER A 67 -26.45 -20.94 -36.84
N TYR A 68 -25.61 -20.23 -37.60
CA TYR A 68 -25.89 -18.89 -38.12
C TYR A 68 -25.45 -18.80 -39.58
N THR A 69 -26.37 -18.38 -40.44
CA THR A 69 -26.12 -18.26 -41.88
C THR A 69 -27.01 -17.14 -42.44
N ASN A 70 -26.45 -16.27 -43.27
CA ASN A 70 -27.17 -15.22 -44.00
C ASN A 70 -28.10 -14.34 -43.13
N GLY A 71 -27.66 -13.98 -41.92
CA GLY A 71 -28.44 -13.13 -41.01
C GLY A 71 -29.50 -13.86 -40.17
N TRP A 72 -29.52 -15.19 -40.18
CA TRP A 72 -30.49 -15.98 -39.42
C TRP A 72 -29.82 -16.92 -38.44
N TYR A 73 -30.32 -16.92 -37.20
CA TYR A 73 -30.02 -17.94 -36.21
C TYR A 73 -30.98 -19.12 -36.40
N LYS A 74 -30.44 -20.33 -36.58
CA LYS A 74 -31.23 -21.56 -36.45
C LYS A 74 -31.29 -21.93 -34.97
N ILE A 75 -32.46 -21.81 -34.36
CA ILE A 75 -32.70 -21.96 -32.92
C ILE A 75 -33.49 -23.25 -32.62
N LYS A 76 -33.24 -23.84 -31.46
CA LYS A 76 -34.12 -24.85 -30.85
C LYS A 76 -35.30 -24.13 -30.21
N ASP A 77 -36.51 -24.41 -30.71
CA ASP A 77 -37.77 -23.86 -30.20
C ASP A 77 -38.74 -25.02 -29.93
N GLY A 78 -38.81 -25.45 -28.67
CA GLY A 78 -39.45 -26.72 -28.31
C GLY A 78 -38.71 -27.91 -28.93
N GLY A 79 -39.46 -28.83 -29.56
CA GLY A 79 -38.93 -30.01 -30.25
C GLY A 79 -38.50 -29.77 -31.71
N THR A 80 -38.58 -28.54 -32.23
CA THR A 80 -38.34 -28.23 -33.65
C THR A 80 -37.30 -27.13 -33.83
N TYR A 81 -36.63 -27.12 -34.99
CA TYR A 81 -35.75 -26.02 -35.37
C TYR A 81 -36.52 -24.89 -36.06
N ARG A 82 -36.28 -23.66 -35.61
CA ARG A 82 -36.89 -22.44 -36.14
C ARG A 82 -35.83 -21.39 -36.42
N TYR A 83 -36.24 -20.29 -37.03
CA TYR A 83 -35.35 -19.23 -37.47
C TYR A 83 -35.69 -17.89 -36.79
N LEU A 84 -34.64 -17.23 -36.30
CA LEU A 84 -34.72 -15.92 -35.65
C LEU A 84 -33.73 -14.97 -36.34
N SER A 85 -34.21 -13.81 -36.77
CA SER A 85 -33.39 -12.84 -37.50
C SER A 85 -32.40 -12.13 -36.57
N ASN A 86 -31.19 -11.89 -37.08
CA ASN A 86 -30.16 -11.10 -36.40
C ASN A 86 -30.47 -9.60 -36.29
N GLN A 87 -31.48 -9.11 -37.01
CA GLN A 87 -31.92 -7.72 -36.89
C GLN A 87 -32.62 -7.47 -35.54
N VAL A 88 -33.20 -8.51 -34.95
CA VAL A 88 -34.02 -8.42 -33.72
C VAL A 88 -33.49 -9.28 -32.58
N ALA A 89 -32.38 -9.99 -32.79
CA ALA A 89 -31.74 -10.82 -31.81
C ALA A 89 -30.23 -10.80 -31.99
N LYS A 90 -29.49 -11.06 -30.91
CA LYS A 90 -28.02 -11.17 -30.96
C LYS A 90 -27.55 -12.42 -30.24
N LYS A 91 -26.43 -12.98 -30.69
CA LYS A 91 -25.67 -13.98 -29.93
C LYS A 91 -25.37 -13.43 -28.54
N VAL A 92 -25.80 -14.16 -27.51
CA VAL A 92 -25.35 -13.97 -26.14
C VAL A 92 -23.90 -14.40 -26.15
N SER A 93 -23.00 -13.43 -26.20
CA SER A 93 -21.63 -13.64 -25.75
C SER A 93 -21.74 -14.29 -24.38
N SER A 94 -21.15 -15.48 -24.19
CA SER A 94 -21.00 -16.06 -22.86
C SER A 94 -20.46 -14.96 -21.98
N SER A 95 -21.28 -14.51 -21.03
CA SER A 95 -20.81 -13.58 -20.03
C SER A 95 -19.75 -14.34 -19.26
N SER A 96 -18.49 -14.20 -19.68
CA SER A 96 -17.35 -14.59 -18.88
C SER A 96 -17.64 -14.00 -17.51
N VAL A 97 -17.86 -14.86 -16.51
CA VAL A 97 -17.94 -14.39 -15.12
C VAL A 97 -16.67 -13.58 -14.96
N LYS A 98 -16.80 -12.26 -14.82
CA LYS A 98 -15.65 -11.34 -14.87
C LYS A 98 -14.74 -11.71 -13.72
N THR A 99 -13.77 -12.57 -14.02
CA THR A 99 -12.84 -13.01 -13.00
C THR A 99 -11.80 -11.94 -12.84
N TYR A 100 -11.42 -11.66 -11.61
CA TYR A 100 -10.26 -10.85 -11.34
C TYR A 100 -9.24 -11.67 -10.57
N LYS A 101 -7.97 -11.38 -10.81
CA LYS A 101 -6.89 -12.03 -10.09
C LYS A 101 -6.93 -11.55 -8.63
N ILE A 102 -6.64 -12.42 -7.68
CA ILE A 102 -6.28 -12.05 -6.30
C ILE A 102 -4.93 -12.69 -5.97
N VAL A 103 -4.19 -12.14 -5.01
CA VAL A 103 -2.90 -12.64 -4.54
C VAL A 103 -2.88 -12.72 -3.01
N VAL A 104 -2.33 -13.80 -2.47
CA VAL A 104 -2.07 -13.97 -1.04
C VAL A 104 -0.88 -13.12 -0.64
N TYR A 105 -1.08 -12.18 0.30
CA TYR A 105 -0.02 -11.27 0.76
C TYR A 105 0.49 -11.61 2.16
N SER A 106 -0.22 -12.45 2.92
CA SER A 106 0.25 -12.93 4.22
C SER A 106 1.44 -13.87 4.03
N LYS A 107 2.53 -13.64 4.77
CA LYS A 107 3.69 -14.55 4.80
C LYS A 107 3.34 -15.91 5.42
N ALA A 108 2.33 -15.97 6.28
CA ALA A 108 1.81 -17.22 6.85
C ALA A 108 0.91 -18.00 5.86
N GLY A 109 0.67 -17.47 4.66
CA GLY A 109 -0.23 -18.06 3.68
C GLY A 109 -1.70 -17.75 3.92
N ALA A 110 -2.58 -18.44 3.19
CA ALA A 110 -4.03 -18.29 3.27
C ALA A 110 -4.75 -19.65 3.22
N ASN A 111 -5.63 -19.89 4.18
CA ASN A 111 -6.50 -21.06 4.16
C ASN A 111 -7.50 -20.98 3.01
N VAL A 112 -7.46 -21.96 2.11
CA VAL A 112 -8.44 -22.14 1.03
C VAL A 112 -9.56 -23.02 1.55
N ARG A 113 -10.79 -22.50 1.56
CA ARG A 113 -11.92 -23.12 2.26
C ARG A 113 -13.06 -23.50 1.32
N THR A 114 -13.88 -24.49 1.70
CA THR A 114 -15.12 -24.86 0.98
C THR A 114 -16.28 -23.92 1.25
N SER A 115 -16.25 -23.17 2.35
CA SER A 115 -17.27 -22.18 2.72
C SER A 115 -16.61 -20.90 3.26
N PRO A 116 -17.29 -19.73 3.18
CA PRO A 116 -16.80 -18.45 3.66
C PRO A 116 -16.96 -18.32 5.19
N SER A 117 -16.35 -19.23 5.94
CA SER A 117 -16.45 -19.28 7.40
C SER A 117 -15.13 -19.66 8.07
N THR A 118 -14.84 -19.01 9.19
CA THR A 118 -13.72 -19.34 10.08
C THR A 118 -14.10 -20.31 11.19
N ALA A 119 -15.40 -20.63 11.36
CA ALA A 119 -15.93 -21.36 12.51
C ALA A 119 -15.48 -22.82 12.62
N SER A 120 -14.99 -23.43 11.53
CA SER A 120 -14.53 -24.83 11.55
C SER A 120 -13.29 -25.05 10.70
N SER A 121 -12.36 -25.85 11.22
CA SER A 121 -11.17 -26.34 10.50
C SER A 121 -11.51 -27.37 9.42
N LYS A 122 -12.63 -28.10 9.55
CA LYS A 122 -13.11 -29.10 8.56
C LYS A 122 -13.36 -28.50 7.17
N ASN A 123 -13.58 -27.19 7.10
CA ASN A 123 -13.81 -26.46 5.86
C ASN A 123 -12.50 -26.08 5.14
N ILE A 124 -11.32 -26.27 5.74
CA ILE A 124 -10.03 -25.96 5.12
C ILE A 124 -9.65 -27.13 4.21
N LYS A 125 -9.40 -26.85 2.92
CA LYS A 125 -8.96 -27.86 1.95
C LYS A 125 -7.45 -27.87 1.76
N ARG A 126 -6.82 -26.70 1.87
CA ARG A 126 -5.35 -26.56 1.83
C ARG A 126 -4.94 -25.17 2.30
N LEU A 127 -3.67 -25.06 2.68
CA LEU A 127 -2.99 -23.78 2.85
C LEU A 127 -2.36 -23.36 1.53
N ALA A 128 -2.60 -22.12 1.11
CA ALA A 128 -1.93 -21.52 -0.04
C ALA A 128 -0.78 -20.62 0.42
N SER A 129 0.40 -20.81 -0.15
CA SER A 129 1.61 -20.06 0.23
C SER A 129 1.53 -18.58 -0.14
N TYR A 130 2.39 -17.76 0.48
CA TYR A 130 2.62 -16.37 0.08
C TYR A 130 2.81 -16.23 -1.44
N ASN A 131 2.27 -15.16 -2.03
CA ASN A 131 2.23 -14.90 -3.48
C ASN A 131 1.38 -15.86 -4.32
N SER A 132 0.68 -16.84 -3.73
CA SER A 132 -0.30 -17.64 -4.48
C SER A 132 -1.37 -16.76 -5.11
N LYS A 133 -1.68 -17.00 -6.39
CA LYS A 133 -2.66 -16.24 -7.16
C LYS A 133 -3.92 -17.08 -7.41
N PHE A 134 -5.09 -16.45 -7.32
CA PHE A 134 -6.37 -17.09 -7.63
C PHE A 134 -7.18 -16.25 -8.62
N ASN A 135 -8.09 -16.90 -9.35
CA ASN A 135 -9.14 -16.22 -10.11
C ASN A 135 -10.39 -16.09 -9.22
N ALA A 136 -10.66 -14.90 -8.72
CA ALA A 136 -11.86 -14.61 -7.96
C ALA A 136 -13.02 -14.22 -8.88
N VAL A 137 -14.21 -14.75 -8.59
CA VAL A 137 -15.46 -14.49 -9.34
C VAL A 137 -16.38 -13.51 -8.63
N SER A 138 -16.29 -13.41 -7.30
CA SER A 138 -17.07 -12.48 -6.49
C SER A 138 -16.39 -12.22 -5.14
N TYR A 139 -16.80 -11.14 -4.49
CA TYR A 139 -16.41 -10.78 -3.13
C TYR A 139 -17.66 -10.45 -2.32
N SER A 140 -17.79 -11.03 -1.13
CA SER A 140 -18.86 -10.70 -0.19
C SER A 140 -18.43 -11.03 1.23
N ASN A 141 -18.80 -10.19 2.19
CA ASN A 141 -18.58 -10.40 3.63
C ASN A 141 -17.15 -10.81 4.02
N GLY A 142 -16.13 -10.20 3.41
CA GLY A 142 -14.74 -10.49 3.72
C GLY A 142 -14.14 -11.72 3.01
N TRP A 143 -14.86 -12.32 2.06
CA TRP A 143 -14.43 -13.53 1.36
C TRP A 143 -14.40 -13.35 -0.15
N TYR A 144 -13.29 -13.75 -0.77
CA TYR A 144 -13.21 -13.95 -2.20
C TYR A 144 -13.70 -15.36 -2.55
N LYS A 145 -14.72 -15.47 -3.40
CA LYS A 145 -15.07 -16.73 -4.04
C LYS A 145 -14.13 -16.95 -5.22
N VAL A 146 -13.31 -17.99 -5.15
CA VAL A 146 -12.27 -18.30 -6.14
C VAL A 146 -12.58 -19.56 -6.93
N LYS A 147 -12.22 -19.56 -8.22
CA LYS A 147 -12.44 -20.69 -9.13
C LYS A 147 -11.35 -21.75 -8.95
N GLY A 148 -11.72 -22.98 -8.61
CA GLY A 148 -10.86 -24.16 -8.67
C GLY A 148 -10.98 -24.91 -10.01
N LYS A 149 -10.36 -26.08 -10.13
CA LYS A 149 -10.43 -26.93 -11.34
C LYS A 149 -11.85 -27.44 -11.61
N VAL A 150 -12.53 -27.87 -10.54
CA VAL A 150 -13.89 -28.46 -10.58
C VAL A 150 -14.87 -27.65 -9.73
N ASN A 151 -14.46 -27.21 -8.53
CA ASN A 151 -15.32 -26.52 -7.55
C ASN A 151 -14.89 -25.07 -7.29
N TYR A 152 -15.77 -24.29 -6.62
CA TYR A 152 -15.42 -22.99 -6.05
C TYR A 152 -14.93 -23.12 -4.61
N TYR A 153 -14.03 -22.21 -4.23
CA TYR A 153 -13.49 -22.12 -2.88
C TYR A 153 -13.55 -20.68 -2.37
N TYR A 154 -13.20 -20.48 -1.11
CA TYR A 154 -13.21 -19.19 -0.45
C TYR A 154 -11.85 -18.89 0.17
N VAL A 155 -11.38 -17.66 -0.04
CA VAL A 155 -10.13 -17.13 0.54
C VAL A 155 -10.45 -15.80 1.22
N SER A 156 -10.04 -15.66 2.47
CA SER A 156 -10.33 -14.46 3.27
C SER A 156 -9.57 -13.23 2.74
N SER A 157 -10.24 -12.07 2.71
CA SER A 157 -9.60 -10.80 2.36
C SER A 157 -8.67 -10.25 3.44
N GLN A 158 -8.62 -10.88 4.62
CA GLN A 158 -7.63 -10.56 5.65
C GLN A 158 -6.20 -11.00 5.27
N VAL A 159 -6.06 -11.88 4.28
CA VAL A 159 -4.77 -12.49 3.88
C VAL A 159 -4.54 -12.52 2.36
N ALA A 160 -5.54 -12.13 1.57
CA ALA A 160 -5.46 -12.02 0.11
C ALA A 160 -6.08 -10.70 -0.38
N ARG A 161 -5.71 -10.24 -1.57
CA ARG A 161 -6.23 -9.00 -2.19
C ARG A 161 -6.33 -9.11 -3.71
N LYS A 162 -7.22 -8.34 -4.34
CA LYS A 162 -7.33 -8.21 -5.81
C LYS A 162 -6.02 -7.71 -6.45
N VAL A 163 -5.61 -8.38 -7.52
CA VAL A 163 -4.49 -8.02 -8.41
C VAL A 163 -5.08 -7.20 -9.54
N THR A 164 -4.69 -5.94 -9.62
CA THR A 164 -5.07 -5.02 -10.69
C THR A 164 -4.03 -5.10 -11.81
N THR A 165 -4.44 -5.56 -13.00
CA THR A 165 -3.61 -5.56 -14.23
C THR A 165 -3.65 -4.19 -14.87
N SER A 166 -3.01 -3.27 -14.18
CA SER A 166 -2.50 -2.00 -14.67
C SER A 166 -1.56 -1.60 -13.53
N SER A 167 -0.27 -1.48 -13.80
CA SER A 167 0.60 -0.74 -12.89
C SER A 167 0.05 0.69 -12.89
N PRO A 168 -0.63 1.15 -11.83
CA PRO A 168 -1.27 2.44 -11.90
C PRO A 168 -0.19 3.48 -11.63
N LYS A 169 0.02 4.38 -12.61
CA LYS A 169 0.42 5.76 -12.30
C LYS A 169 -0.62 6.24 -11.25
N PRO A 170 -0.22 6.62 -10.03
CA PRO A 170 -1.19 6.89 -8.97
C PRO A 170 -1.94 8.18 -9.29
N SER A 171 -3.12 8.05 -9.89
CA SER A 171 -4.18 9.03 -9.75
C SER A 171 -4.88 8.80 -8.41
N SER A 172 -5.27 9.90 -7.79
CA SER A 172 -5.84 10.03 -6.44
C SER A 172 -6.84 8.94 -6.04
N GLY A 173 -6.53 8.19 -4.97
CA GLY A 173 -7.46 7.38 -4.18
C GLY A 173 -7.01 5.94 -3.99
N SER A 174 -6.40 5.50 -2.89
CA SER A 174 -6.27 6.06 -1.55
C SER A 174 -4.94 5.59 -0.97
N TYR A 175 -4.02 6.52 -0.68
CA TYR A 175 -2.93 6.19 0.26
C TYR A 175 -3.58 5.83 1.59
N PRO A 176 -3.26 4.68 2.20
CA PRO A 176 -4.06 4.16 3.30
C PRO A 176 -3.87 4.93 4.63
N VAL A 177 -2.92 5.86 4.69
CA VAL A 177 -2.78 6.82 5.79
C VAL A 177 -3.83 7.93 5.69
N ALA A 178 -4.19 8.57 6.81
CA ALA A 178 -5.21 9.61 6.80
C ALA A 178 -4.71 10.87 6.07
N SER A 179 -3.49 11.32 6.35
CA SER A 179 -2.88 12.49 5.71
C SER A 179 -1.45 12.19 5.23
N MET A 180 -1.05 12.72 4.07
CA MET A 180 0.33 12.62 3.59
C MET A 180 0.75 13.75 2.65
N ARG A 181 2.07 13.94 2.51
CA ARG A 181 2.70 14.64 1.39
C ARG A 181 3.97 13.93 0.95
N TYR A 182 4.16 13.81 -0.37
CA TYR A 182 5.40 13.39 -1.01
C TYR A 182 5.90 14.52 -1.90
N PHE A 183 7.16 14.91 -1.76
CA PHE A 183 7.71 16.12 -2.38
C PHE A 183 9.21 15.99 -2.61
N LYS A 184 9.74 16.74 -3.59
CA LYS A 184 11.19 16.91 -3.78
C LYS A 184 11.72 17.76 -2.62
N LEU A 185 12.80 17.33 -1.95
CA LEU A 185 13.38 18.12 -0.86
C LEU A 185 13.82 19.49 -1.37
N GLY A 186 13.57 20.51 -0.55
CA GLY A 186 13.82 21.92 -0.88
C GLY A 186 12.69 22.60 -1.66
N SER A 187 11.74 21.85 -2.23
CA SER A 187 10.61 22.41 -2.97
C SER A 187 9.45 22.80 -2.04
N SER A 188 8.79 23.91 -2.35
CA SER A 188 7.49 24.30 -1.78
C SER A 188 6.33 23.50 -2.37
N SER A 189 6.49 22.97 -3.59
CA SER A 189 5.51 22.11 -4.27
C SER A 189 5.54 20.68 -3.74
N TYR A 190 4.49 19.91 -4.03
CA TYR A 190 4.41 18.47 -3.74
C TYR A 190 4.12 17.68 -5.01
N GLN A 191 4.51 16.42 -5.01
CA GLN A 191 4.20 15.47 -6.09
C GLN A 191 2.90 14.72 -5.80
N LEU A 192 2.68 14.34 -4.52
CA LEU A 192 1.48 13.64 -4.09
C LEU A 192 1.04 14.17 -2.73
N THR A 193 -0.28 14.22 -2.52
CA THR A 193 -0.89 14.72 -1.28
C THR A 193 -2.15 13.94 -0.95
N LYS A 194 -2.50 13.88 0.33
CA LYS A 194 -3.80 13.46 0.82
C LYS A 194 -4.10 14.22 2.11
N GLU A 195 -5.26 14.87 2.20
CA GLU A 195 -5.72 15.57 3.42
C GLU A 195 -4.62 16.36 4.13
N SER A 196 -3.74 17.02 3.37
CA SER A 196 -2.45 17.47 3.92
C SER A 196 -2.54 18.73 4.76
N PHE A 197 -3.67 19.42 4.73
CA PHE A 197 -3.98 20.58 5.56
C PHE A 197 -4.81 20.22 6.80
N VAL A 198 -5.24 18.97 6.95
CA VAL A 198 -5.99 18.53 8.13
C VAL A 198 -5.06 18.44 9.33
N ARG A 199 -5.48 19.00 10.47
CA ARG A 199 -4.76 18.92 11.74
C ARG A 199 -4.69 17.47 12.22
N ARG A 200 -3.49 17.04 12.59
CA ARG A 200 -3.18 15.71 13.15
C ARG A 200 -2.18 15.87 14.29
N TYR A 201 -2.18 14.93 15.22
CA TYR A 201 -1.16 14.87 16.26
C TYR A 201 0.17 14.38 15.66
N PRO A 202 1.30 15.09 15.85
CA PRO A 202 2.60 14.75 15.25
C PRO A 202 3.30 13.57 15.92
N ALA A 203 2.94 13.26 17.18
CA ALA A 203 3.74 12.40 18.05
C ALA A 203 5.24 12.75 18.00
N SER A 204 6.12 11.75 18.08
CA SER A 204 7.58 11.94 18.07
C SER A 204 8.17 12.53 16.79
N THR A 205 7.41 12.74 15.71
CA THR A 205 7.92 13.55 14.58
C THR A 205 8.19 15.01 14.97
N THR A 206 7.61 15.46 16.09
CA THR A 206 7.97 16.70 16.82
C THR A 206 9.47 16.85 17.04
N LYS A 207 10.18 15.74 17.32
CA LYS A 207 11.61 15.77 17.67
C LYS A 207 12.52 16.27 16.54
N LEU A 208 12.02 16.33 15.30
CA LEU A 208 12.72 17.00 14.20
C LEU A 208 12.86 18.50 14.48
N LEU A 209 11.80 19.17 14.95
CA LEU A 209 11.83 20.58 15.32
C LEU A 209 12.66 20.79 16.59
N THR A 210 12.51 19.92 17.59
CA THR A 210 13.34 19.94 18.80
C THR A 210 14.83 19.84 18.46
N GLY A 211 15.19 18.95 17.53
CA GLY A 211 16.56 18.80 17.04
C GLY A 211 17.10 20.07 16.39
N ILE A 212 16.32 20.72 15.53
CA ILE A 212 16.71 22.00 14.89
C ILE A 212 16.97 23.08 15.95
N VAL A 213 16.00 23.32 16.83
CA VAL A 213 16.10 24.39 17.85
C VAL A 213 17.27 24.15 18.78
N ALA A 214 17.45 22.91 19.24
CA ALA A 214 18.55 22.55 20.13
C ALA A 214 19.91 22.68 19.45
N TYR A 215 20.01 22.26 18.18
CA TYR A 215 21.24 22.36 17.41
C TYR A 215 21.62 23.83 17.16
N ASP A 216 20.68 24.66 16.70
CA ASP A 216 20.89 26.09 16.47
C ASP A 216 21.41 26.77 17.75
N GLU A 217 20.73 26.56 18.88
CA GLU A 217 21.10 27.18 20.15
C GLU A 217 22.45 26.67 20.69
N ALA A 218 22.72 25.37 20.60
CA ALA A 218 23.98 24.80 21.07
C ALA A 218 25.17 25.17 20.17
N ALA A 219 24.97 25.24 18.86
CA ALA A 219 26.00 25.67 17.91
C ALA A 219 26.34 27.15 18.15
N ARG A 220 25.32 28.02 18.27
CA ARG A 220 25.50 29.44 18.56
C ARG A 220 26.27 29.70 19.86
N LYS A 221 26.08 28.87 20.89
CA LYS A 221 26.77 28.98 22.18
C LYS A 221 28.07 28.19 22.27
N GLY A 222 28.46 27.45 21.23
CA GLY A 222 29.63 26.56 21.26
C GLY A 222 29.50 25.39 22.27
N THR A 223 28.29 24.95 22.61
CA THR A 223 28.04 23.97 23.68
C THR A 223 27.64 22.57 23.17
N LEU A 224 27.82 22.26 21.88
CA LEU A 224 27.47 20.95 21.32
C LEU A 224 28.21 19.80 22.01
N ASP A 225 29.48 20.03 22.32
CA ASP A 225 30.42 19.04 22.86
C ASP A 225 30.77 19.28 24.34
N GLN A 226 30.23 20.36 24.94
CA GLN A 226 30.39 20.62 26.37
C GLN A 226 29.63 19.58 27.19
N THR A 227 30.31 19.04 28.21
CA THR A 227 29.73 18.06 29.12
C THR A 227 28.94 18.77 30.23
N PHE A 228 27.79 18.23 30.59
CA PHE A 228 27.00 18.68 31.74
C PHE A 228 26.33 17.49 32.42
N THR A 229 25.96 17.67 33.69
CA THR A 229 25.33 16.64 34.51
C THR A 229 23.81 16.70 34.38
N LEU A 230 23.18 15.54 34.13
CA LEU A 230 21.72 15.41 34.11
C LEU A 230 21.16 15.33 35.53
N THR A 231 20.03 15.98 35.77
CA THR A 231 19.28 15.87 37.02
C THR A 231 18.01 15.04 36.81
N SER A 232 17.41 14.55 37.90
CA SER A 232 16.15 13.80 37.82
C SER A 232 15.01 14.62 37.19
N SER A 233 14.96 15.93 37.46
CA SER A 233 13.96 16.83 36.88
C SER A 233 14.10 16.99 35.36
N MET A 234 15.31 16.82 34.80
CA MET A 234 15.55 16.83 33.36
C MET A 234 15.10 15.56 32.64
N LEU A 235 14.83 14.48 33.37
CA LEU A 235 14.56 13.15 32.81
C LEU A 235 13.14 12.65 33.11
N SER A 236 12.42 13.31 34.00
CA SER A 236 11.05 12.94 34.38
C SER A 236 10.07 13.10 33.20
N VAL A 237 9.63 11.98 32.62
CA VAL A 237 8.71 11.95 31.48
C VAL A 237 7.50 11.07 31.77
N PRO A 238 6.35 11.28 31.11
CA PRO A 238 5.16 10.48 31.35
C PRO A 238 5.38 8.98 31.16
N ALA A 239 4.70 8.16 31.96
CA ALA A 239 4.72 6.70 31.84
C ALA A 239 4.34 6.24 30.41
N GLY A 240 4.93 5.14 29.96
CA GLY A 240 4.77 4.63 28.58
C GLY A 240 5.55 5.41 27.51
N SER A 241 6.31 6.43 27.91
CA SER A 241 7.24 7.12 27.03
C SER A 241 8.37 6.20 26.54
N SER A 242 8.76 6.37 25.29
CA SER A 242 10.04 5.87 24.81
C SER A 242 11.17 6.63 25.51
N VAL A 243 12.12 5.92 26.12
CA VAL A 243 13.28 6.52 26.81
C VAL A 243 14.60 6.07 26.17
N ALA A 244 15.58 6.96 26.17
CA ALA A 244 16.96 6.68 25.75
C ALA A 244 17.78 6.02 26.86
N GLY A 245 17.29 6.05 28.10
CA GLY A 245 17.89 5.35 29.24
C GLY A 245 18.98 6.15 29.93
N PHE A 246 18.93 7.48 29.81
CA PHE A 246 19.74 8.37 30.62
C PHE A 246 19.30 8.34 32.09
N ARG A 247 20.22 8.62 33.00
CA ARG A 247 20.00 8.63 34.46
C ARG A 247 20.47 9.96 35.05
N ALA A 248 19.87 10.33 36.18
CA ALA A 248 20.38 11.44 36.98
C ALA A 248 21.83 11.16 37.40
N GLY A 249 22.68 12.19 37.35
CA GLY A 249 24.12 12.08 37.56
C GLY A 249 24.93 11.77 36.29
N ASP A 250 24.30 11.32 35.20
CA ASP A 250 25.02 11.11 33.93
C ASP A 250 25.64 12.43 33.46
N LYS A 251 26.93 12.39 33.11
CA LYS A 251 27.67 13.48 32.46
C LYS A 251 27.65 13.25 30.95
N VAL A 252 26.94 14.11 30.22
CA VAL A 252 26.67 13.96 28.79
C VAL A 252 26.89 15.24 28.00
N THR A 253 27.02 15.11 26.67
CA THR A 253 27.04 16.24 25.73
C THR A 253 25.68 16.42 25.04
N MET A 254 25.46 17.59 24.44
CA MET A 254 24.27 17.83 23.60
C MET A 254 24.21 16.84 22.42
N ARG A 255 25.35 16.47 21.83
CA ARG A 255 25.40 15.45 20.76
C ARG A 255 24.89 14.09 21.22
N GLN A 256 25.25 13.66 22.44
CA GLN A 256 24.76 12.39 22.98
C GLN A 256 23.25 12.43 23.17
N LEU A 257 22.70 13.51 23.72
CA LEU A 257 21.25 13.68 23.85
C LEU A 257 20.55 13.71 22.48
N LEU A 258 21.08 14.44 21.50
CA LEU A 258 20.51 14.47 20.14
C LEU A 258 20.48 13.07 19.50
N ASN A 259 21.52 12.25 19.71
CA ASN A 259 21.53 10.87 19.25
C ASN A 259 20.46 10.01 19.94
N GLY A 260 20.38 10.05 21.27
CA GLY A 260 19.36 9.30 22.01
C GLY A 260 17.94 9.72 21.65
N MET A 261 17.72 11.03 21.46
CA MET A 261 16.44 11.59 21.06
C MET A 261 16.04 11.17 19.63
N LEU A 262 16.94 11.25 18.65
CA LEU A 262 16.57 11.05 17.25
C LEU A 262 16.57 9.57 16.84
N ILE A 263 17.48 8.75 17.40
CA ILE A 263 17.62 7.33 17.05
C ILE A 263 16.65 6.48 17.85
N ARG A 264 16.70 6.57 19.19
CA ARG A 264 15.83 5.78 20.09
C ARG A 264 14.47 6.42 20.32
N SER A 265 14.25 7.65 19.85
CA SER A 265 13.05 8.43 20.14
C SER A 265 12.87 8.75 21.63
N GLY A 266 13.97 8.89 22.39
CA GLY A 266 13.94 9.14 23.83
C GLY A 266 13.27 10.47 24.20
N ASN A 267 12.22 10.40 25.02
CA ASN A 267 11.52 11.56 25.58
C ASN A 267 12.33 12.20 26.70
N ASP A 268 13.00 11.38 27.52
CA ASP A 268 13.98 11.78 28.53
C ASP A 268 15.07 12.67 27.94
N ALA A 269 15.64 12.25 26.80
CA ALA A 269 16.63 13.04 26.07
C ALA A 269 16.07 14.38 25.56
N ALA A 270 14.85 14.37 25.00
CA ALA A 270 14.20 15.59 24.49
C ALA A 270 13.87 16.60 25.60
N LYS A 271 13.44 16.11 26.77
CA LYS A 271 13.20 16.95 27.95
C LYS A 271 14.51 17.52 28.50
N ALA A 272 15.55 16.69 28.62
CA ALA A 272 16.87 17.15 29.03
C ALA A 272 17.44 18.21 28.08
N ILE A 273 17.27 18.02 26.77
CA ILE A 273 17.61 19.01 25.74
C ILE A 273 16.89 20.34 26.00
N ALA A 274 15.57 20.28 26.22
CA ALA A 274 14.76 21.47 26.43
C ALA A 274 15.20 22.27 27.66
N VAL A 275 15.35 21.59 28.80
CA VAL A 275 15.81 22.21 30.05
C VAL A 275 17.24 22.74 29.92
N ARG A 276 18.17 21.99 29.33
CA ARG A 276 19.56 22.46 29.15
C ARG A 276 19.65 23.70 28.25
N THR A 277 18.81 23.76 27.23
CA THR A 277 18.88 24.80 26.19
C THR A 277 18.22 26.10 26.63
N ALA A 278 17.06 26.01 27.28
CA ALA A 278 16.21 27.14 27.59
C ALA A 278 15.98 27.38 29.09
N GLY A 279 16.46 26.49 29.96
CA GLY A 279 16.22 26.52 31.41
C GLY A 279 14.93 25.82 31.84
N SER A 280 13.92 25.72 30.96
CA SER A 280 12.67 25.01 31.24
C SER A 280 12.03 24.46 29.96
N GLU A 281 11.16 23.46 30.09
CA GLU A 281 10.40 22.91 28.96
C GLU A 281 9.48 23.97 28.34
N SER A 282 8.78 24.76 29.16
CA SER A 282 7.87 25.81 28.70
C SER A 282 8.60 26.85 27.83
N LYS A 283 9.75 27.35 28.28
CA LYS A 283 10.55 28.32 27.51
C LYS A 283 11.08 27.71 26.22
N PHE A 284 11.48 26.43 26.23
CA PHE A 284 11.89 25.73 25.02
C PHE A 284 10.72 25.56 24.04
N VAL A 285 9.51 25.28 24.52
CA VAL A 285 8.30 25.20 23.69
C VAL A 285 8.00 26.55 23.03
N SER A 286 8.24 27.68 23.70
CA SER A 286 8.17 29.00 23.07
C SER A 286 9.18 29.11 21.92
N TYR A 287 10.42 28.64 22.10
CA TYR A 287 11.43 28.64 21.03
C TYR A 287 11.00 27.74 19.85
N MET A 288 10.42 26.57 20.13
CA MET A 288 9.87 25.69 19.11
C MET A 288 8.76 26.36 18.30
N ASN A 289 7.78 26.98 18.95
CA ASN A 289 6.68 27.64 18.25
C ASN A 289 7.15 28.89 17.49
N ASN A 290 8.14 29.64 18.01
CA ASN A 290 8.79 30.73 17.28
C ASN A 290 9.49 30.21 16.02
N ARG A 291 10.25 29.10 16.16
CA ARG A 291 10.93 28.47 15.02
C ARG A 291 9.93 27.96 13.99
N ALA A 292 8.86 27.28 14.43
CA ALA A 292 7.78 26.79 13.57
C ALA A 292 7.15 27.95 12.76
N ARG A 293 6.81 29.07 13.41
CA ARG A 293 6.31 30.27 12.74
C ARG A 293 7.32 30.83 11.72
N SER A 294 8.60 30.94 12.09
CA SER A 294 9.65 31.46 11.21
C SER A 294 9.85 30.65 9.92
N ILE A 295 9.58 29.34 9.96
CA ILE A 295 9.64 28.46 8.78
C ILE A 295 8.27 28.23 8.13
N GLY A 296 7.28 29.04 8.52
CA GLY A 296 5.95 29.09 7.91
C GLY A 296 4.98 28.00 8.35
N MET A 297 5.19 27.29 9.45
CA MET A 297 4.28 26.25 9.96
C MET A 297 3.08 26.85 10.71
N SER A 298 2.25 27.63 10.01
CA SER A 298 1.14 28.40 10.61
C SER A 298 -0.05 27.56 11.08
N ALA A 299 -0.15 26.29 10.68
CA ALA A 299 -1.19 25.35 11.10
C ALA A 299 -0.65 24.29 12.09
N SER A 300 0.45 24.60 12.78
CA SER A 300 1.06 23.75 13.81
C SER A 300 1.15 24.48 15.15
N HIS A 301 1.00 23.72 16.23
CA HIS A 301 1.27 24.17 17.59
C HIS A 301 1.90 23.03 18.39
N PHE A 302 3.00 23.32 19.08
CA PHE A 302 3.75 22.34 19.86
C PHE A 302 3.62 22.67 21.35
N MET A 303 3.40 21.64 22.17
CA MET A 303 3.17 21.77 23.61
C MET A 303 4.29 21.15 24.46
N ASN A 304 5.14 20.34 23.85
CA ASN A 304 6.26 19.68 24.51
C ASN A 304 7.38 19.32 23.51
N PRO A 305 8.62 19.11 23.97
CA PRO A 305 9.76 18.84 23.08
C PRO A 305 9.79 17.41 22.52
N HIS A 306 9.02 16.49 23.11
CA HIS A 306 9.11 15.07 22.78
C HIS A 306 7.98 14.58 21.87
N GLY A 307 6.87 15.30 21.76
CA GLY A 307 5.67 14.88 21.05
C GLY A 307 4.84 13.85 21.81
N PHE A 308 4.76 13.97 23.13
CA PHE A 308 3.77 13.23 23.91
C PHE A 308 2.40 13.88 23.68
N TYR A 309 1.33 13.13 23.87
CA TYR A 309 -0.01 13.62 23.57
C TYR A 309 -0.37 14.85 24.42
N HIS A 310 -0.97 15.83 23.75
CA HIS A 310 -1.66 16.96 24.35
C HIS A 310 -2.67 17.46 23.29
N PRO A 311 -3.92 17.82 23.65
CA PRO A 311 -4.96 18.21 22.69
C PRO A 311 -4.55 19.40 21.81
N SER A 312 -3.85 20.38 22.39
CA SER A 312 -3.30 21.54 21.66
C SER A 312 -1.98 21.26 20.91
N HIS A 313 -1.49 20.02 20.87
CA HIS A 313 -0.23 19.68 20.19
C HIS A 313 -0.48 19.08 18.82
N TYR A 314 -0.59 19.91 17.78
CA TYR A 314 -0.99 19.49 16.44
C TYR A 314 -0.07 20.00 15.33
N THR A 315 -0.15 19.38 14.17
CA THR A 315 0.52 19.78 12.93
C THR A 315 -0.33 19.41 11.72
N THR A 316 0.16 19.74 10.52
CA THR A 316 -0.40 19.26 9.25
C THR A 316 0.69 18.58 8.41
N ALA A 317 0.32 17.76 7.42
CA ALA A 317 1.33 17.17 6.54
C ALA A 317 2.02 18.24 5.65
N ALA A 318 1.31 19.33 5.36
CA ALA A 318 1.84 20.51 4.69
C ALA A 318 2.93 21.22 5.52
N ASP A 319 2.70 21.42 6.81
CA ASP A 319 3.68 22.07 7.68
C ASP A 319 4.86 21.15 7.99
N MET A 320 4.62 19.85 8.13
CA MET A 320 5.70 18.87 8.25
C MET A 320 6.58 18.79 7.00
N GLN A 321 6.09 19.14 5.80
CA GLN A 321 6.96 19.32 4.62
C GLN A 321 7.93 20.50 4.83
N LYS A 322 7.45 21.64 5.34
CA LYS A 322 8.30 22.81 5.64
C LYS A 322 9.36 22.46 6.67
N LEU A 323 8.96 21.71 7.71
CA LEU A 323 9.89 21.19 8.71
C LEU A 323 10.92 20.24 8.09
N ALA A 324 10.51 19.28 7.26
CA ALA A 324 11.41 18.34 6.61
C ALA A 324 12.40 19.05 5.66
N ASN A 325 11.93 20.03 4.88
CA ASN A 325 12.80 20.85 4.03
C ASN A 325 13.84 21.62 4.83
N THR A 326 13.44 22.17 5.98
CA THR A 326 14.35 22.86 6.90
C THR A 326 15.34 21.88 7.51
N TYR A 327 14.85 20.76 8.05
CA TYR A 327 15.65 19.72 8.69
C TYR A 327 16.72 19.14 7.75
N ALA A 328 16.39 18.97 6.46
CA ALA A 328 17.32 18.46 5.45
C ALA A 328 18.57 19.33 5.24
N LYS A 329 18.56 20.61 5.67
CA LYS A 329 19.72 21.51 5.63
C LYS A 329 20.73 21.23 6.74
N TYR A 330 20.34 20.49 7.78
CA TYR A 330 21.19 20.18 8.92
C TYR A 330 21.88 18.83 8.73
N SER A 331 23.04 18.83 8.06
CA SER A 331 23.79 17.61 7.75
C SER A 331 24.08 16.75 8.98
N ALA A 332 24.43 17.37 10.12
CA ALA A 332 24.68 16.67 11.37
C ALA A 332 23.42 15.93 11.88
N LEU A 333 22.25 16.58 11.86
CA LEU A 333 20.99 16.00 12.30
C LEU A 333 20.50 14.91 11.32
N MET A 334 20.68 15.13 10.02
CA MET A 334 20.41 14.14 8.98
C MET A 334 21.27 12.88 9.15
N THR A 335 22.56 13.04 9.46
CA THR A 335 23.45 11.91 9.77
C THR A 335 22.96 11.14 10.98
N ILE A 336 22.56 11.82 12.06
CA ILE A 336 22.02 11.15 13.26
C ILE A 336 20.76 10.34 12.92
N SER A 337 19.79 10.96 12.24
CA SER A 337 18.52 10.29 11.84
C SER A 337 18.67 9.25 10.73
N GLY A 338 19.86 9.13 10.13
CA GLY A 338 20.19 8.11 9.13
C GLY A 338 20.92 6.90 9.71
N ARG A 339 21.39 6.96 10.96
CA ARG A 339 22.08 5.85 11.61
C ARG A 339 21.12 4.69 11.86
N LYS A 340 21.57 3.47 11.58
CA LYS A 340 20.84 2.24 11.98
C LYS A 340 20.93 2.00 13.48
N SER A 341 22.09 2.30 14.06
CA SER A 341 22.35 2.24 15.49
C SER A 341 23.41 3.27 15.87
N TYR A 342 23.51 3.55 17.16
CA TYR A 342 24.59 4.35 17.73
C TYR A 342 24.91 3.86 19.12
N GLN A 343 26.20 3.75 19.42
CA GLN A 343 26.70 3.39 20.72
C GLN A 343 27.48 4.57 21.30
N THR A 344 27.30 4.83 22.60
CA THR A 344 28.00 5.90 23.29
C THR A 344 28.21 5.58 24.76
N THR A 345 29.35 6.02 25.32
CA THR A 345 29.64 5.88 26.74
C THR A 345 29.18 7.14 27.48
N VAL A 346 28.30 6.98 28.46
CA VAL A 346 27.94 8.05 29.39
C VAL A 346 28.87 7.99 30.60
N LYS A 347 29.35 9.15 31.03
CA LYS A 347 30.22 9.30 32.21
C LYS A 347 29.36 9.62 33.44
N GLY A 348 29.97 9.66 34.62
CA GLY A 348 29.29 9.95 35.90
C GLY A 348 29.31 8.75 36.85
N PRO A 349 28.55 8.79 37.96
CA PRO A 349 28.57 7.73 38.98
C PRO A 349 28.02 6.38 38.47
N TYR A 350 27.24 6.40 37.38
CA TYR A 350 26.67 5.21 36.75
C TYR A 350 27.22 5.00 35.33
N ALA A 351 28.52 5.23 35.15
CA ALA A 351 29.18 5.15 33.84
C ALA A 351 28.88 3.82 33.16
N ARG A 352 28.42 3.89 31.91
CA ARG A 352 27.96 2.72 31.14
C ARG A 352 27.92 3.04 29.66
N THR A 353 27.87 1.98 28.86
CA THR A 353 27.65 2.09 27.41
C THR A 353 26.14 2.01 27.12
N LEU A 354 25.62 3.01 26.42
CA LEU A 354 24.27 2.99 25.86
C LEU A 354 24.34 2.62 24.39
N THR A 355 23.51 1.66 23.97
CA THR A 355 23.35 1.30 22.56
C THR A 355 21.90 1.55 22.14
N TRP A 356 21.73 2.36 21.09
CA TRP A 356 20.42 2.67 20.53
C TRP A 356 20.29 2.11 19.13
N TYR A 357 19.13 1.54 18.84
CA TYR A 357 18.72 1.13 17.50
C TYR A 357 17.65 2.07 16.98
N HIS A 358 17.71 2.40 15.69
CA HIS A 358 16.79 3.32 15.07
C HIS A 358 15.36 2.77 15.10
N THR A 359 14.38 3.59 15.51
CA THR A 359 12.97 3.16 15.65
C THR A 359 12.25 2.92 14.31
N ASN A 360 12.93 3.09 13.19
CA ASN A 360 12.37 2.82 11.87
C ASN A 360 12.81 1.44 11.41
N THR A 361 11.88 0.50 11.42
CA THR A 361 12.05 -0.87 10.94
C THR A 361 11.48 -1.09 9.53
N SER A 362 11.04 -0.03 8.86
CA SER A 362 10.38 -0.15 7.57
C SER A 362 11.38 -0.35 6.44
N LEU A 363 11.06 -1.31 5.58
CA LEU A 363 11.90 -1.73 4.45
C LEU A 363 13.35 -2.06 4.87
N PRO A 364 13.56 -3.05 5.77
CA PRO A 364 14.91 -3.43 6.17
C PRO A 364 15.79 -3.74 4.95
N GLY A 365 16.98 -3.14 4.89
CA GLY A 365 17.93 -3.29 3.78
C GLY A 365 17.72 -2.33 2.60
N ASP A 366 16.57 -1.67 2.49
CA ASP A 366 16.33 -0.68 1.45
C ASP A 366 17.06 0.63 1.79
N THR A 367 18.17 0.88 1.09
CA THR A 367 19.01 2.05 1.34
C THR A 367 18.42 3.34 0.78
N ARG A 368 17.29 3.29 0.05
CA ARG A 368 16.65 4.50 -0.48
C ARG A 368 16.12 5.40 0.62
N VAL A 369 15.69 4.83 1.75
CA VAL A 369 15.41 5.63 2.96
C VAL A 369 16.72 5.85 3.69
N TYR A 370 17.23 7.08 3.64
CA TYR A 370 18.55 7.40 4.21
C TYR A 370 18.48 8.17 5.53
N ALA A 371 17.30 8.69 5.90
CA ALA A 371 17.00 9.19 7.22
C ALA A 371 15.49 9.12 7.49
N SER A 372 15.09 9.08 8.75
CA SER A 372 13.67 9.13 9.10
C SER A 372 13.41 9.52 10.55
N LYS A 373 12.17 9.90 10.84
CA LYS A 373 11.66 9.94 12.21
C LYS A 373 10.30 9.27 12.27
N THR A 374 10.13 8.35 13.21
CA THR A 374 8.86 7.71 13.52
C THR A 374 8.21 8.32 14.76
N GLY A 375 6.89 8.18 14.88
CA GLY A 375 6.12 8.54 16.05
C GLY A 375 4.85 7.71 16.18
N TYR A 376 4.43 7.51 17.42
CA TYR A 376 3.20 6.84 17.78
C TYR A 376 2.73 7.34 19.15
N THR A 377 1.43 7.57 19.24
CA THR A 377 0.60 7.66 20.44
C THR A 377 -0.74 7.03 20.06
N PRO A 378 -1.55 6.55 21.02
CA PRO A 378 -2.90 6.06 20.72
C PRO A 378 -3.72 7.07 19.89
N GLU A 379 -3.61 8.36 20.20
CA GLU A 379 -4.38 9.44 19.59
C GLU A 379 -3.87 9.79 18.18
N SER A 380 -2.54 9.79 17.99
CA SER A 380 -1.93 10.13 16.70
C SER A 380 -2.01 9.01 15.68
N GLY A 381 -2.09 7.74 16.12
CA GLY A 381 -1.67 6.61 15.31
C GLY A 381 -0.20 6.72 14.90
N TYR A 382 0.24 5.94 13.91
CA TYR A 382 1.60 6.03 13.37
C TYR A 382 1.76 7.27 12.50
N THR A 383 2.81 8.04 12.81
CA THR A 383 3.25 9.23 12.09
C THR A 383 4.71 9.05 11.69
N ARG A 384 5.08 9.44 10.47
CA ARG A 384 6.45 9.27 9.99
C ARG A 384 6.86 10.39 9.04
N VAL A 385 8.14 10.73 9.10
CA VAL A 385 8.82 11.53 8.09
C VAL A 385 9.97 10.69 7.56
N PHE A 386 9.98 10.46 6.25
CA PHE A 386 11.05 9.74 5.55
C PHE A 386 11.80 10.68 4.64
N PHE A 387 13.11 10.54 4.62
CA PHE A 387 14.00 11.16 3.64
C PHE A 387 14.48 10.08 2.69
N ILE A 388 14.18 10.27 1.41
CA ILE A 388 14.27 9.25 0.37
C ILE A 388 15.24 9.71 -0.73
N LYS A 389 16.08 8.82 -1.22
CA LYS A 389 16.87 9.01 -2.45
C LYS A 389 16.31 8.18 -3.60
N LYS A 390 16.15 8.82 -4.76
CA LYS A 390 15.90 8.14 -6.05
C LYS A 390 16.90 8.68 -7.07
N GLY A 391 17.91 7.89 -7.40
CA GLY A 391 19.09 8.35 -8.13
C GLY A 391 19.76 9.53 -7.42
N SER A 392 20.06 10.60 -8.16
CA SER A 392 20.62 11.85 -7.63
C SER A 392 19.59 12.71 -6.87
N THR A 393 18.29 12.49 -7.08
CA THR A 393 17.25 13.34 -6.49
C THR A 393 16.90 12.89 -5.07
N ARG A 394 16.58 13.85 -4.21
CA ARG A 394 16.15 13.64 -2.82
C ARG A 394 14.70 14.07 -2.63
N TYR A 395 13.97 13.28 -1.85
CA TYR A 395 12.55 13.43 -1.60
C TYR A 395 12.23 13.34 -0.12
N GLY A 396 11.16 14.00 0.29
CA GLY A 396 10.52 13.81 1.59
C GLY A 396 9.17 13.11 1.43
N LEU A 397 8.85 12.20 2.36
CA LEU A 397 7.50 11.67 2.54
C LEU A 397 7.07 11.89 3.99
N VAL A 398 5.99 12.64 4.17
CA VAL A 398 5.28 12.78 5.45
C VAL A 398 4.04 11.90 5.43
N THR A 399 3.84 11.10 6.47
CA THR A 399 2.59 10.37 6.72
C THR A 399 2.09 10.65 8.14
N LEU A 400 0.79 10.94 8.28
CA LEU A 400 0.16 11.21 9.56
C LEU A 400 -1.10 10.36 9.71
N LYS A 401 -1.30 9.82 10.92
CA LYS A 401 -2.45 8.99 11.33
C LYS A 401 -2.69 7.81 10.39
N GLY A 402 -1.92 6.74 10.60
CA GLY A 402 -2.21 5.43 10.04
C GLY A 402 -1.82 4.30 11.00
N SER A 403 -2.01 3.06 10.58
CA SER A 403 -1.33 1.93 11.20
C SER A 403 0.10 1.80 10.67
N LEU A 404 0.93 0.98 11.32
CA LEU A 404 2.26 0.66 10.85
C LEU A 404 2.23 0.19 9.38
N SER A 405 1.37 -0.78 9.07
CA SER A 405 1.23 -1.33 7.71
C SER A 405 0.76 -0.29 6.68
N GLN A 406 -0.10 0.64 7.07
CA GLN A 406 -0.55 1.71 6.18
C GLN A 406 0.58 2.70 5.87
N THR A 407 1.39 3.09 6.87
CA THR A 407 2.55 3.96 6.63
C THR A 407 3.60 3.30 5.73
N GLU A 408 3.83 2.00 5.91
CA GLU A 408 4.75 1.22 5.05
C GLU A 408 4.21 1.03 3.63
N THR A 409 2.93 0.75 3.49
CA THR A 409 2.27 0.64 2.18
C THR A 409 2.41 1.96 1.42
N THR A 410 2.18 3.08 2.10
CA THR A 410 2.35 4.42 1.53
C THR A 410 3.79 4.65 1.07
N LEU A 411 4.78 4.29 1.90
CA LEU A 411 6.20 4.39 1.54
C LEU A 411 6.55 3.54 0.30
N ARG A 412 6.09 2.28 0.23
CA ARG A 412 6.30 1.41 -0.94
C ARG A 412 5.67 1.99 -2.20
N SER A 413 4.46 2.54 -2.08
CA SER A 413 3.75 3.17 -3.21
C SER A 413 4.50 4.38 -3.76
N VAL A 414 5.16 5.19 -2.92
CA VAL A 414 5.98 6.30 -3.46
C VAL A 414 7.31 5.82 -4.01
N LEU A 415 7.92 4.77 -3.45
CA LEU A 415 9.22 4.25 -3.91
C LEU A 415 9.14 3.50 -5.25
N ASN A 416 7.98 2.96 -5.59
CA ASN A 416 7.75 2.17 -6.81
C ASN A 416 7.19 3.00 -7.99
N GLN A 417 7.02 4.31 -7.80
CA GLN A 417 6.85 5.28 -8.89
C GLN A 417 8.21 5.70 -9.41
#